data_AF-A0A9R0Z137-F1
#
_entry.id   AF-A0A9R0Z137-F1
#
_cell.length_a   1.000
_cell.length_b   1.000
_cell.length_c   1.000
_cell.angle_alpha   90.00
_cell.angle_beta   90.00
_cell.angle_gamma   90.00
#
_symmetry.space_group_name_H-M   'P 1'
#
loop_
_entity.id
_entity.type
_entity.pdbx_description
1 polymer ?
#
loop_
_entity_poly.entity_id
_entity_poly.type
_entity_poly.pdbx_seq_one_letter_code
_entity_poly.pdbx_strand_id
1 'polypeptide(L)'
;MEARENAAATLFSLSVVDENKVTIGAAGAIPPLINLLCDGSPRGKKDAATAIFNLCIYQGNKVRAVKAGIITHLMNFLVDPTGGMIDEVLTLLSILAGNQEGKSVITQSEPMPPLVEVIKTGSPRNRENAAAILWSLCSADAEQTMAAKAAGGEDALKELSETGTDRAKRKASSLLELMRQSEEGGLLRIFCKHINGCILL
;
A
#
# COMPACT_ATOMS: atom_id res chain seq x y z
N MET A 1 -5.24 -25.55 -14.28
CA MET A 1 -4.81 -24.82 -13.06
C MET A 1 -3.35 -25.14 -12.76
N GLU A 2 -3.01 -26.42 -12.57
CA GLU A 2 -1.64 -26.90 -12.30
C GLU A 2 -0.53 -26.33 -13.23
N ALA A 3 -0.74 -26.31 -14.54
CA ALA A 3 0.24 -25.73 -15.47
C ALA A 3 0.53 -24.23 -15.22
N ARG A 4 -0.49 -23.46 -14.83
CA ARG A 4 -0.32 -22.02 -14.51
C ARG A 4 0.45 -21.84 -13.20
N GLU A 5 0.21 -22.70 -12.22
CA GLU A 5 0.90 -22.68 -10.92
C GLU A 5 2.36 -23.11 -11.07
N ASN A 6 2.63 -24.15 -11.85
CA ASN A 6 4.01 -24.57 -12.15
C ASN A 6 4.79 -23.48 -12.91
N ALA A 7 4.12 -22.79 -13.85
CA ALA A 7 4.69 -21.63 -14.52
C ALA A 7 4.99 -20.48 -13.53
N ALA A 8 4.05 -20.17 -12.62
CA ALA A 8 4.26 -19.15 -11.59
C ALA A 8 5.41 -19.50 -10.64
N ALA A 9 5.52 -20.76 -10.21
CA ALA A 9 6.64 -21.23 -9.38
C ALA A 9 7.99 -21.11 -10.10
N THR A 10 8.01 -21.39 -11.42
CA THR A 10 9.21 -21.22 -12.25
C THR A 10 9.57 -19.73 -12.39
N LEU A 11 8.59 -18.87 -12.68
CA LEU A 11 8.79 -17.42 -12.77
C LEU A 11 9.24 -16.83 -11.43
N PHE A 12 8.65 -17.28 -10.32
CA PHE A 12 9.12 -16.97 -8.98
C PHE A 12 10.61 -17.31 -8.84
N SER A 13 11.00 -18.55 -9.12
CA SER A 13 12.40 -18.99 -9.00
C SER A 13 13.35 -18.15 -9.87
N LEU A 14 12.96 -17.87 -11.12
CA LEU A 14 13.78 -17.08 -12.05
C LEU A 14 13.86 -15.59 -11.68
N SER A 15 12.80 -15.04 -11.07
CA SER A 15 12.69 -13.62 -10.70
C SER A 15 13.58 -13.20 -9.53
N VAL A 16 14.17 -14.15 -8.81
CA VAL A 16 15.15 -13.88 -7.74
C VAL A 16 16.42 -13.26 -8.32
N VAL A 17 16.75 -13.56 -9.58
CA VAL A 17 17.91 -13.00 -10.30
C VAL A 17 17.52 -11.64 -10.91
N ASP A 18 18.29 -10.59 -10.60
CA ASP A 18 17.96 -9.21 -10.97
C ASP A 18 17.88 -9.01 -12.50
N GLU A 19 18.78 -9.64 -13.24
CA GLU A 19 18.89 -9.56 -14.70
C GLU A 19 17.64 -10.13 -15.39
N ASN A 20 16.98 -11.12 -14.76
CA ASN A 20 15.79 -11.76 -15.33
C ASN A 20 14.55 -10.88 -15.22
N LYS A 21 14.49 -9.96 -14.26
CA LYS A 21 13.27 -9.18 -13.95
C LYS A 21 12.81 -8.35 -15.15
N VAL A 22 13.76 -7.73 -15.85
CA VAL A 22 13.46 -6.89 -17.03
C VAL A 22 12.87 -7.75 -18.14
N THR A 23 13.54 -8.86 -18.48
CA THR A 23 13.13 -9.76 -19.57
C THR A 23 11.78 -10.42 -19.29
N ILE A 24 11.57 -10.94 -18.08
CA ILE A 24 10.31 -11.58 -17.68
C ILE A 24 9.15 -10.57 -17.74
N GLY A 25 9.37 -9.36 -17.21
CA GLY A 25 8.35 -8.31 -17.24
C GLY A 25 8.02 -7.84 -18.65
N ALA A 26 9.04 -7.69 -19.51
CA ALA A 26 8.87 -7.33 -20.92
C ALA A 26 8.17 -8.43 -21.74
N ALA A 27 8.34 -9.70 -21.37
CA ALA A 27 7.67 -10.84 -21.99
C ALA A 27 6.17 -10.95 -21.63
N GLY A 28 5.62 -10.03 -20.84
CA GLY A 28 4.18 -10.00 -20.52
C GLY A 28 3.76 -10.95 -19.41
N ALA A 29 4.67 -11.35 -18.52
CA ALA A 29 4.36 -12.28 -17.42
C ALA A 29 3.43 -11.70 -16.34
N ILE A 30 3.36 -10.37 -16.21
CA ILE A 30 2.67 -9.71 -15.08
C ILE A 30 1.14 -9.92 -15.09
N PRO A 31 0.38 -9.66 -16.18
CA PRO A 31 -1.07 -9.86 -16.16
C PRO A 31 -1.51 -11.32 -15.86
N PRO A 32 -0.89 -12.37 -16.44
CA PRO A 32 -1.20 -13.75 -16.06
C PRO A 32 -0.92 -14.06 -14.59
N LEU A 33 0.13 -13.49 -14.00
CA LEU A 33 0.41 -13.64 -12.57
C LEU A 33 -0.65 -12.95 -11.71
N ILE A 34 -1.14 -11.77 -12.10
CA ILE A 34 -2.24 -11.08 -11.40
C ILE A 34 -3.52 -11.92 -11.45
N ASN A 35 -3.85 -12.51 -12.60
CA ASN A 35 -5.01 -13.41 -12.70
C ASN A 35 -4.86 -14.62 -11.75
N LEU A 36 -3.65 -15.19 -11.66
CA LEU A 36 -3.39 -16.30 -10.75
C LEU A 36 -3.44 -15.89 -9.27
N LEU A 37 -3.02 -14.66 -8.94
CA LEU A 37 -3.17 -14.08 -7.60
C LEU A 37 -4.65 -14.01 -7.18
N CYS A 38 -5.56 -13.78 -8.12
CA CYS A 38 -6.99 -13.66 -7.86
C CYS A 38 -7.70 -15.02 -7.79
N ASP A 39 -7.44 -15.88 -8.78
CA ASP A 39 -8.24 -17.09 -9.05
C ASP A 39 -7.48 -18.41 -8.80
N GLY A 40 -6.23 -18.35 -8.35
CA GLY A 40 -5.40 -19.52 -8.11
C GLY A 40 -5.76 -20.31 -6.85
N SER A 41 -5.19 -21.51 -6.71
CA SER A 41 -5.20 -22.19 -5.41
C SER A 41 -4.41 -21.40 -4.36
N PRO A 42 -4.54 -21.69 -3.05
CA PRO A 42 -3.72 -21.05 -2.03
C PRO A 42 -2.22 -21.08 -2.32
N ARG A 43 -1.71 -22.16 -2.92
CA ARG A 43 -0.33 -22.26 -3.39
C ARG A 43 -0.08 -21.34 -4.58
N GLY A 44 -0.91 -21.44 -5.62
CA GLY A 44 -0.79 -20.63 -6.83
C GLY A 44 -0.80 -19.12 -6.55
N LYS A 45 -1.64 -18.68 -5.61
CA LYS A 45 -1.71 -17.27 -5.18
C LYS A 45 -0.43 -16.80 -4.49
N LYS A 46 0.14 -17.62 -3.60
CA LYS A 46 1.42 -17.32 -2.92
C LYS A 46 2.59 -17.28 -3.89
N ASP A 47 2.67 -18.24 -4.80
CA ASP A 47 3.69 -18.29 -5.84
C ASP A 47 3.57 -17.05 -6.76
N ALA A 48 2.35 -16.68 -7.16
CA ALA A 48 2.08 -15.49 -7.95
C ALA A 48 2.46 -14.20 -7.22
N ALA A 49 2.04 -14.02 -5.97
CA ALA A 49 2.36 -12.84 -5.16
C ALA A 49 3.88 -12.66 -5.03
N THR A 50 4.60 -13.75 -4.76
CA THR A 50 6.06 -13.71 -4.60
C THR A 50 6.77 -13.40 -5.91
N ALA A 51 6.34 -14.02 -7.03
CA ALA A 51 6.87 -13.69 -8.35
C ALA A 51 6.65 -12.22 -8.70
N ILE A 52 5.44 -11.69 -8.49
CA ILE A 52 5.12 -10.29 -8.76
C ILE A 52 5.98 -9.37 -7.89
N PHE A 53 6.13 -9.66 -6.60
CA PHE A 53 6.95 -8.87 -5.69
C PHE A 53 8.40 -8.76 -6.18
N ASN A 54 9.02 -9.91 -6.49
CA ASN A 54 10.39 -9.96 -7.00
C ASN A 54 10.55 -9.18 -8.31
N LEU A 55 9.60 -9.35 -9.25
CA LEU A 55 9.61 -8.61 -10.51
C LEU A 55 9.48 -7.10 -10.30
N CYS A 56 8.65 -6.68 -9.34
CA CYS A 56 8.42 -5.27 -9.00
C CYS A 56 9.56 -4.59 -8.25
N ILE A 57 10.61 -5.30 -7.85
CA ILE A 57 11.87 -4.67 -7.41
C ILE A 57 12.43 -3.78 -8.52
N TYR A 58 12.25 -4.19 -9.79
CA TYR A 58 12.55 -3.36 -10.94
C TYR A 58 11.44 -2.33 -11.21
N GLN A 59 11.78 -1.04 -11.26
CA GLN A 59 10.82 0.07 -11.39
C GLN A 59 9.93 -0.03 -12.63
N GLY A 60 10.46 -0.46 -13.77
CA GLY A 60 9.65 -0.62 -14.98
C GLY A 60 8.55 -1.68 -14.84
N ASN A 61 8.74 -2.67 -13.98
CA ASN A 61 7.71 -3.68 -13.71
C ASN A 61 6.64 -3.20 -12.74
N LYS A 62 6.94 -2.26 -11.84
CA LYS A 62 5.92 -1.59 -11.03
C LYS A 62 4.90 -0.90 -11.93
N VAL A 63 5.37 -0.12 -12.89
CA VAL A 63 4.53 0.56 -13.89
C VAL A 63 3.67 -0.44 -14.66
N ARG A 64 4.26 -1.56 -15.11
CA ARG A 64 3.52 -2.63 -15.80
C ARG A 64 2.43 -3.24 -14.91
N ALA A 65 2.72 -3.50 -13.63
CA ALA A 65 1.75 -4.06 -12.69
C ALA A 65 0.60 -3.10 -12.39
N VAL A 66 0.90 -1.80 -12.21
CA VAL A 66 -0.11 -0.75 -12.02
C VAL A 66 -1.03 -0.67 -13.24
N LYS A 67 -0.46 -0.62 -14.45
CA LYS A 67 -1.24 -0.60 -15.71
C LYS A 67 -2.07 -1.87 -15.93
N ALA A 68 -1.61 -3.00 -15.40
CA ALA A 68 -2.35 -4.25 -15.41
C ALA A 68 -3.44 -4.33 -14.32
N GLY A 69 -3.67 -3.26 -13.55
CA GLY A 69 -4.77 -3.17 -12.59
C GLY A 69 -4.56 -3.90 -11.27
N ILE A 70 -3.31 -4.20 -10.89
CA ILE A 70 -3.04 -4.96 -9.66
C ILE A 70 -3.60 -4.28 -8.41
N ILE A 71 -3.56 -2.95 -8.32
CA ILE A 71 -3.92 -2.21 -7.12
C ILE A 71 -5.40 -2.43 -6.74
N THR A 72 -6.31 -2.41 -7.71
CA THR A 72 -7.74 -2.66 -7.45
C THR A 72 -7.96 -4.02 -6.78
N HIS A 73 -7.27 -5.07 -7.26
CA HIS A 73 -7.36 -6.40 -6.69
C HIS A 73 -6.79 -6.45 -5.27
N LEU A 74 -5.64 -5.80 -5.04
CA LEU A 74 -5.02 -5.72 -3.71
C LEU A 74 -5.90 -4.97 -2.71
N MET A 75 -6.53 -3.88 -3.12
CA MET A 75 -7.46 -3.13 -2.25
C MET A 75 -8.71 -3.94 -1.92
N ASN A 76 -9.25 -4.68 -2.88
CA ASN A 76 -10.38 -5.59 -2.63
C ASN A 76 -10.03 -6.66 -1.59
N PHE A 77 -8.81 -7.21 -1.62
CA PHE A 77 -8.36 -8.17 -0.60
C PHE A 77 -8.22 -7.57 0.81
N LEU A 78 -7.96 -6.26 0.94
CA LEU A 78 -7.95 -5.60 2.24
C LEU A 78 -9.36 -5.41 2.80
N VAL A 79 -10.35 -5.19 1.93
CA VAL A 79 -11.76 -5.03 2.31
C VAL A 79 -12.40 -6.39 2.64
N ASP A 80 -12.05 -7.44 1.90
CA ASP A 80 -12.50 -8.82 2.13
C ASP A 80 -11.29 -9.75 2.36
N PRO A 81 -10.83 -9.89 3.62
CA PRO A 81 -9.63 -10.64 3.96
C PRO A 81 -9.82 -12.17 3.99
N THR A 82 -10.97 -12.70 3.56
CA THR A 82 -11.33 -14.14 3.66
C THR A 82 -10.33 -15.09 3.00
N GLY A 83 -9.53 -14.59 2.05
CA GLY A 83 -8.50 -15.36 1.34
C GLY A 83 -7.18 -15.58 2.08
N GLY A 84 -6.96 -14.97 3.26
CA GLY A 84 -5.76 -15.19 4.08
C GLY A 84 -4.44 -14.70 3.44
N MET A 85 -4.49 -13.67 2.61
CA MET A 85 -3.33 -13.13 1.86
C MET A 85 -2.90 -11.73 2.31
N ILE A 86 -3.28 -11.31 3.52
CA ILE A 86 -3.07 -9.92 3.96
C ILE A 86 -1.57 -9.57 4.05
N ASP A 87 -0.71 -10.52 4.42
CA ASP A 87 0.74 -10.32 4.42
C ASP A 87 1.29 -10.02 3.02
N GLU A 88 0.91 -10.83 2.03
CA GLU A 88 1.31 -10.69 0.63
C GLU A 88 0.77 -9.39 0.03
N VAL A 89 -0.51 -9.09 0.31
CA VAL A 89 -1.19 -7.88 -0.18
C VAL A 89 -0.51 -6.62 0.31
N LEU A 90 -0.26 -6.51 1.63
CA LEU A 90 0.41 -5.35 2.20
C LEU A 90 1.85 -5.21 1.69
N THR A 91 2.55 -6.34 1.49
CA THR A 91 3.90 -6.32 0.94
C THR A 91 3.92 -5.79 -0.51
N LEU A 92 2.96 -6.21 -1.34
CA LEU A 92 2.80 -5.73 -2.72
C LEU A 92 2.36 -4.26 -2.77
N LEU A 93 1.42 -3.83 -1.92
CA LEU A 93 1.04 -2.42 -1.83
C LEU A 93 2.20 -1.53 -1.40
N SER A 94 3.01 -1.97 -0.43
CA SER A 94 4.19 -1.24 0.05
C SER A 94 5.22 -0.99 -1.05
N ILE A 95 5.56 -2.02 -1.85
CA ILE A 95 6.53 -1.86 -2.95
C ILE A 95 5.99 -0.98 -4.08
N LEU A 96 4.69 -1.04 -4.37
CA LEU A 96 4.02 -0.24 -5.39
C LEU A 96 3.84 1.22 -4.96
N ALA A 97 3.57 1.49 -3.68
CA ALA A 97 3.54 2.84 -3.12
C ALA A 97 4.91 3.55 -3.21
N GLY A 98 6.01 2.78 -3.29
CA GLY A 98 7.35 3.30 -3.57
C GLY A 98 7.59 3.78 -5.02
N ASN A 99 6.56 3.84 -5.85
CA ASN A 99 6.58 4.40 -7.20
C ASN A 99 5.46 5.43 -7.34
N GLN A 100 5.70 6.55 -8.04
CA GLN A 100 4.74 7.65 -8.12
C GLN A 100 3.40 7.26 -8.77
N GLU A 101 3.43 6.44 -9.83
CA GLU A 101 2.23 5.95 -10.50
C GLU A 101 1.44 5.02 -9.58
N GLY A 102 2.13 4.08 -8.92
CA GLY A 102 1.52 3.19 -7.93
C GLY A 102 0.93 3.95 -6.75
N LYS A 103 1.67 4.91 -6.18
CA LYS A 103 1.20 5.79 -5.10
C LYS A 103 -0.07 6.53 -5.51
N SER A 104 -0.09 7.14 -6.70
CA SER A 104 -1.26 7.87 -7.19
C SER A 104 -2.51 6.99 -7.28
N VAL A 105 -2.37 5.79 -7.84
CA VAL A 105 -3.51 4.86 -8.00
C VAL A 105 -3.95 4.28 -6.65
N ILE A 106 -3.02 4.02 -5.73
CA ILE A 106 -3.36 3.61 -4.35
C ILE A 106 -4.17 4.71 -3.66
N THR A 107 -3.73 5.97 -3.72
CA THR A 107 -4.45 7.12 -3.16
C THR A 107 -5.87 7.26 -3.71
N GLN A 108 -6.05 7.07 -5.03
CA GLN A 108 -7.36 7.12 -5.68
C GLN A 108 -8.29 5.96 -5.28
N SER A 109 -7.74 4.89 -4.68
CA SER A 109 -8.51 3.72 -4.25
C SER A 109 -9.01 3.82 -2.80
N GLU A 110 -9.08 5.03 -2.24
CA GLU A 110 -9.54 5.34 -0.88
C GLU A 110 -8.93 4.43 0.20
N PRO A 111 -7.59 4.41 0.34
CA PRO A 111 -6.92 3.35 1.10
C PRO A 111 -7.01 3.53 2.62
N MET A 112 -7.49 4.69 3.11
CA MET A 112 -7.41 5.05 4.52
C MET A 112 -8.23 4.13 5.43
N PRO A 113 -9.54 3.91 5.20
CA PRO A 113 -10.32 3.05 6.10
C PRO A 113 -9.78 1.60 6.17
N PRO A 114 -9.47 0.91 5.05
CA PRO A 114 -8.91 -0.44 5.12
C PRO A 114 -7.54 -0.51 5.81
N LEU A 115 -6.64 0.45 5.55
CA LEU A 115 -5.31 0.46 6.18
C LEU A 115 -5.39 0.76 7.68
N VAL A 116 -6.28 1.67 8.10
CA VAL A 116 -6.51 1.95 9.52
C VAL A 116 -7.10 0.73 10.22
N GLU A 117 -8.02 0.01 9.57
CA GLU A 117 -8.57 -1.24 10.12
C GLU A 117 -7.47 -2.29 10.32
N VAL A 118 -6.59 -2.49 9.34
CA VAL A 118 -5.43 -3.38 9.47
C VAL A 118 -4.50 -2.97 10.63
N ILE A 119 -4.33 -1.67 10.88
CA ILE A 119 -3.54 -1.20 12.03
C ILE A 119 -4.21 -1.54 13.37
N LYS A 120 -5.54 -1.58 13.43
CA LYS A 120 -6.29 -1.91 14.66
C LYS A 120 -6.28 -3.42 14.93
N THR A 121 -6.51 -4.24 13.90
CA THR A 121 -6.84 -5.67 14.10
C THR A 121 -5.81 -6.65 13.56
N GLY A 122 -4.84 -6.17 12.77
CA GLY A 122 -3.86 -7.03 12.11
C GLY A 122 -2.80 -7.63 13.04
N SER A 123 -2.04 -8.61 12.54
CA SER A 123 -0.85 -9.11 13.23
C SER A 123 0.23 -8.02 13.36
N PRO A 124 1.22 -8.16 14.26
CA PRO A 124 2.31 -7.17 14.37
C PRO A 124 2.97 -6.80 13.04
N ARG A 125 3.14 -7.79 12.15
CA ARG A 125 3.68 -7.58 10.80
C ARG A 125 2.72 -6.81 9.90
N ASN A 126 1.42 -7.12 9.95
CA ASN A 126 0.41 -6.41 9.15
C ASN A 126 0.32 -4.95 9.58
N ARG A 127 0.28 -4.68 10.89
CA ARG A 127 0.24 -3.33 11.47
C ARG A 127 1.47 -2.51 11.06
N GLU A 128 2.67 -3.10 11.11
CA GLU A 128 3.91 -2.46 10.66
C GLU A 128 3.85 -2.08 9.17
N ASN A 129 3.43 -3.02 8.31
CA ASN A 129 3.34 -2.78 6.87
C ASN A 129 2.27 -1.74 6.53
N ALA A 130 1.09 -1.80 7.16
CA ALA A 130 0.03 -0.83 6.95
C ALA A 130 0.46 0.58 7.36
N ALA A 131 1.15 0.73 8.51
CA ALA A 131 1.73 1.99 8.92
C ALA A 131 2.81 2.50 7.94
N ALA A 132 3.58 1.59 7.32
CA ALA A 132 4.54 1.97 6.29
C ALA A 132 3.89 2.49 5.00
N ILE A 133 2.78 1.87 4.58
CA ILE A 133 1.98 2.35 3.45
C ILE A 133 1.36 3.71 3.79
N LEU A 134 0.69 3.85 4.94
CA LEU A 134 0.12 5.13 5.38
C LEU A 134 1.17 6.24 5.41
N TRP A 135 2.37 5.98 5.94
CA TRP A 135 3.48 6.93 5.91
C TRP A 135 3.87 7.34 4.48
N SER A 136 3.98 6.37 3.57
CA SER A 136 4.28 6.64 2.17
C SER A 136 3.24 7.56 1.53
N LEU A 137 1.96 7.37 1.85
CA LEU A 137 0.88 8.21 1.34
C LEU A 137 0.87 9.61 1.97
N CYS A 138 0.96 9.69 3.30
CA CYS A 138 0.76 10.93 4.06
C CYS A 138 1.96 11.88 4.08
N SER A 139 3.21 11.37 4.13
CA SER A 139 4.42 12.17 4.44
C SER A 139 4.68 13.40 3.57
N ALA A 140 4.09 13.48 2.39
CA ALA A 140 4.17 14.63 1.49
C ALA A 140 2.78 15.11 1.01
N ASP A 141 1.72 14.71 1.71
CA ASP A 141 0.34 14.95 1.32
C ASP A 141 -0.55 15.19 2.55
N ALA A 142 -0.84 16.47 2.80
CA ALA A 142 -1.67 16.89 3.92
C ALA A 142 -3.13 16.44 3.78
N GLU A 143 -3.64 16.31 2.55
CA GLU A 143 -5.01 15.84 2.32
C GLU A 143 -5.13 14.36 2.73
N GLN A 144 -4.14 13.54 2.35
CA GLN A 144 -4.09 12.14 2.77
C GLN A 144 -3.88 12.00 4.28
N THR A 145 -3.11 12.91 4.89
CA THR A 145 -2.95 12.95 6.35
C THR A 145 -4.30 13.23 7.05
N MET A 146 -5.06 14.19 6.55
CA MET A 146 -6.39 14.51 7.08
C MET A 146 -7.41 13.39 6.83
N ALA A 147 -7.34 12.74 5.66
CA ALA A 147 -8.17 11.58 5.34
C ALA A 147 -7.88 10.39 6.29
N ALA A 148 -6.60 10.14 6.62
CA ALA A 148 -6.22 9.14 7.61
C ALA A 148 -6.77 9.48 9.00
N LYS A 149 -6.75 10.76 9.41
CA LYS A 149 -7.36 11.22 10.68
C LYS A 149 -8.88 11.01 10.67
N ALA A 150 -9.56 11.39 9.60
CA ALA A 150 -11.00 11.22 9.43
C ALA A 150 -11.44 9.75 9.45
N ALA A 151 -10.57 8.83 8.99
CA ALA A 151 -10.79 7.39 9.07
C ALA A 151 -10.55 6.79 10.48
N GLY A 152 -10.29 7.62 11.50
CA GLY A 152 -9.97 7.18 12.85
C GLY A 152 -8.55 6.66 13.01
N GLY A 153 -7.63 7.11 12.15
CA GLY A 153 -6.23 6.71 12.18
C GLY A 153 -5.48 7.21 13.41
N GLU A 154 -5.87 8.34 14.01
CA GLU A 154 -5.15 8.91 15.16
C GLU A 154 -5.14 7.96 16.36
N ASP A 155 -6.30 7.42 16.76
CA ASP A 155 -6.38 6.51 17.91
C ASP A 155 -5.67 5.17 17.62
N ALA A 156 -5.83 4.64 16.41
CA ALA A 156 -5.15 3.43 15.97
C ALA A 156 -3.61 3.59 16.00
N LEU A 157 -3.10 4.76 15.62
CA LEU A 157 -1.68 5.07 15.63
C LEU A 157 -1.15 5.32 17.05
N LYS A 158 -1.95 5.93 17.95
CA LYS A 158 -1.58 6.06 19.38
C LYS A 158 -1.36 4.68 19.99
N GLU A 159 -2.33 3.78 19.83
CA GLU A 159 -2.21 2.40 20.33
C GLU A 159 -1.02 1.67 19.69
N LEU A 160 -0.80 1.83 18.38
CA LEU A 160 0.34 1.23 17.69
C LEU A 160 1.68 1.76 18.20
N SER A 161 1.75 3.03 18.60
CA SER A 161 2.96 3.65 19.15
C SER A 161 3.37 3.07 20.51
N GLU A 162 2.42 2.50 21.24
CA GLU A 162 2.63 1.88 22.55
C GLU A 162 2.89 0.38 22.43
N THR A 163 2.16 -0.30 21.53
CA THR A 163 2.11 -1.78 21.48
C THR A 163 2.81 -2.41 20.27
N GLY A 164 3.18 -1.62 19.26
CA GLY A 164 3.75 -2.11 18.00
C GLY A 164 5.20 -2.61 18.08
N THR A 165 5.72 -3.10 16.95
CA THR A 165 7.16 -3.35 16.76
C THR A 165 7.94 -2.02 16.79
N ASP A 166 9.26 -2.05 16.99
CA ASP A 166 10.07 -0.82 17.00
C ASP A 166 9.95 0.01 15.70
N ARG A 167 9.74 -0.65 14.56
CA ARG A 167 9.51 0.02 13.27
C ARG A 167 8.11 0.61 13.21
N ALA A 168 7.10 -0.14 13.65
CA ALA A 168 5.72 0.32 13.71
C ALA A 168 5.59 1.53 14.64
N LYS A 169 6.19 1.47 15.85
CA LYS A 169 6.19 2.57 16.83
C LYS A 169 6.76 3.86 16.26
N ARG A 170 7.97 3.79 15.66
CA ARG A 170 8.61 4.97 15.04
C ARG A 170 7.75 5.59 13.94
N LYS A 171 7.14 4.76 13.08
CA LYS A 171 6.25 5.24 12.02
C LYS A 171 4.96 5.84 12.58
N ALA A 172 4.38 5.21 13.59
CA ALA A 172 3.17 5.70 14.24
C ALA A 172 3.40 7.07 14.89
N SER A 173 4.48 7.24 15.66
CA SER A 173 4.84 8.54 16.24
C SER A 173 5.08 9.61 15.17
N SER A 174 5.72 9.26 14.05
CA SER A 174 5.96 10.20 12.94
C SER A 174 4.65 10.62 12.24
N LEU A 175 3.71 9.69 12.07
CA LEU A 175 2.39 9.96 11.50
C LEU A 175 1.53 10.83 12.43
N LEU A 176 1.56 10.58 13.74
CA LEU A 176 0.85 11.39 14.73
C LEU A 176 1.35 12.83 14.75
N GLU A 177 2.66 13.02 14.67
CA GLU A 177 3.25 14.35 14.58
C GLU A 177 2.83 15.07 13.28
N LEU A 178 2.80 14.35 12.15
CA LEU A 178 2.32 14.88 10.87
C LEU A 178 0.83 15.29 10.93
N MET A 179 -0.01 14.49 11.61
CA MET A 179 -1.43 14.81 11.82
C MET A 179 -1.60 16.10 12.63
N ARG A 180 -0.81 16.28 13.70
CA ARG A 180 -0.81 17.50 14.52
C ARG A 180 -0.40 18.74 13.70
N GLN A 181 0.68 18.63 12.92
CA GLN A 181 1.16 19.73 12.07
C GLN A 181 0.16 20.12 10.97
N SER A 182 -0.54 19.13 10.40
CA SER A 182 -1.54 19.38 9.35
C SER A 182 -2.76 20.13 9.88
N GLU A 183 -3.11 19.94 11.15
CA GLU A 183 -4.20 20.66 11.84
C GLU A 183 -3.83 22.13 12.08
N GLU A 184 -2.62 22.39 12.56
CA GLU A 184 -2.11 23.77 12.76
C GLU A 184 -1.99 24.54 11.44
N GLY A 185 -1.49 23.90 10.38
CA GLY A 185 -1.42 24.48 9.04
C GLY A 185 -2.79 24.69 8.38
N GLY A 186 -3.75 23.80 8.65
CA GLY A 186 -5.13 23.92 8.21
C GLY A 186 -5.85 25.12 8.85
N LEU A 187 -5.68 25.30 10.16
CA LEU A 187 -6.20 26.45 10.90
C LEU A 187 -5.62 27.76 10.35
N LEU A 188 -4.31 27.85 10.14
CA LEU A 188 -3.66 29.03 9.56
C LEU A 188 -4.20 29.37 8.16
N ARG A 189 -4.47 28.37 7.31
CA ARG A 189 -5.07 28.57 5.98
C ARG A 189 -6.52 29.07 6.06
N ILE A 190 -7.31 28.59 7.02
CA ILE A 190 -8.68 29.08 7.24
C ILE A 190 -8.64 30.53 7.75
N PHE A 191 -7.76 30.85 8.70
CA PHE A 191 -7.56 32.21 9.17
C PHE A 191 -7.14 33.17 8.04
N CYS A 192 -6.20 32.77 7.18
CA CYS A 192 -5.82 33.58 6.01
C CYS A 192 -6.95 33.76 4.99
N LYS A 193 -7.82 32.76 4.79
CA LYS A 193 -9.01 32.90 3.93
C LYS A 193 -10.07 33.83 4.54
N HIS A 194 -10.27 33.78 5.86
CA HIS A 194 -11.21 34.68 6.55
C HIS A 194 -10.73 36.13 6.55
N ILE A 195 -9.43 36.37 6.76
CA ILE A 195 -8.87 37.74 6.75
C ILE A 195 -8.95 38.36 5.34
N ASN A 196 -8.62 37.60 4.28
CA ASN A 196 -8.72 38.10 2.90
C ASN A 196 -10.18 38.20 2.39
N GLY A 197 -11.15 37.54 3.05
CA GLY A 197 -12.58 37.68 2.75
C GLY A 197 -13.22 38.93 3.35
N CYS A 198 -12.60 39.55 4.37
CA CYS A 198 -13.12 40.75 5.05
C CYS A 198 -12.65 42.08 4.46
N ILE A 199 -11.81 42.09 3.40
CA ILE A 199 -11.30 43.30 2.74
C ILE A 199 -12.16 43.70 1.51
N LEU A 200 -13.24 42.97 1.24
CA LEU A 200 -14.20 43.27 0.15
C LEU A 200 -15.61 43.53 0.71
N LEU A 201 -15.75 44.58 1.53
CA LEU A 201 -16.98 45.34 1.80
C LEU A 201 -16.59 46.81 1.99
#